data_AF-A0A7C6FVR7-F1
#
_entry.id   AF-A0A7C6FVR7-F1
#
_cell.length_a   1.000
_cell.length_b   1.000
_cell.length_c   1.000
_cell.angle_alpha   90.00
_cell.angle_beta   90.00
_cell.angle_gamma   90.00
#
_symmetry.space_group_name_H-M   'P 1'
#
loop_
_entity.id
_entity.type
_entity.pdbx_description
1 polymer ?
#
loop_
_entity_poly.entity_id
_entity_poly.type
_entity_poly.pdbx_seq_one_letter_code
_entity_poly.pdbx_strand_id
1 'polypeptide(L)' 'MNTTNLSNQNFDLPAFLLGEIYGNMDVDDIAGWCLSAAEDIAHDLLLDGIKADTQEIYEIIAEFISQDAEEAQL' A
#
# COMPACT_ATOMS: atom_id res chain seq x y z
N MET A 1 -33.66 -13.11 10.24
CA MET A 1 -32.88 -12.00 9.66
C MET A 1 -31.56 -11.97 10.39
N ASN A 2 -30.54 -12.62 9.84
CA ASN A 2 -29.20 -12.59 10.44
C ASN A 2 -28.59 -11.22 10.11
N THR A 3 -28.53 -10.34 11.09
CA THR A 3 -27.73 -9.13 11.03
C THR A 3 -26.26 -9.55 11.14
N THR A 4 -25.65 -9.83 9.99
CA THR A 4 -24.20 -10.03 9.92
C THR A 4 -23.55 -8.72 10.34
N ASN A 5 -22.94 -8.75 11.51
CA ASN A 5 -22.15 -7.67 12.07
C ASN A 5 -20.90 -7.54 11.17
N LEU A 6 -20.94 -6.65 10.18
CA LEU A 6 -19.82 -6.31 9.28
C LEU A 6 -18.74 -5.50 10.00
N SER A 7 -18.42 -5.87 11.23
CA SER A 7 -17.31 -5.28 11.98
C SER A 7 -16.07 -6.12 11.68
N ASN A 8 -15.08 -5.53 10.99
CA ASN A 8 -13.76 -6.10 10.65
C ASN A 8 -13.72 -7.03 9.43
N GLN A 9 -14.06 -6.54 8.25
CA GLN A 9 -13.43 -7.12 7.05
C GLN A 9 -11.93 -6.85 7.15
N ASN A 10 -11.15 -7.92 7.17
CA ASN A 10 -9.70 -7.94 7.31
C ASN A 10 -9.10 -7.28 6.06
N PHE A 11 -8.97 -5.95 6.05
CA PHE A 11 -8.40 -5.22 4.92
C PHE A 11 -6.95 -5.66 4.74
N ASP A 12 -6.66 -6.28 3.60
CA ASP A 12 -5.33 -6.76 3.25
C ASP A 12 -4.54 -5.60 2.63
N LEU A 13 -3.91 -4.81 3.49
CA LEU A 13 -3.13 -3.64 3.09
C LEU A 13 -1.99 -4.04 2.12
N PRO A 14 -1.16 -5.07 2.38
CA PRO A 14 -0.13 -5.49 1.42
C PRO A 14 -0.69 -5.86 0.04
N ALA A 15 -1.78 -6.65 -0.02
CA ALA A 15 -2.35 -7.03 -1.31
C ALA A 15 -2.94 -5.84 -2.07
N PHE A 16 -3.56 -4.89 -1.36
CA PHE A 16 -4.05 -3.64 -1.95
C PHE A 16 -2.91 -2.78 -2.48
N LEU A 17 -1.86 -2.55 -1.67
CA LEU A 17 -0.70 -1.74 -2.08
C LEU A 17 0.00 -2.37 -3.27
N LEU A 18 0.13 -3.69 -3.32
CA LEU A 18 0.74 -4.39 -4.44
C LEU A 18 -0.07 -4.23 -5.75
N GLY A 19 -1.39 -4.40 -5.67
CA GLY A 19 -2.26 -4.43 -6.86
C GLY A 19 -2.69 -3.06 -7.37
N GLU A 20 -3.04 -2.14 -6.47
CA GLU A 20 -3.69 -0.88 -6.82
C GLU A 20 -2.74 0.32 -6.78
N ILE A 21 -1.69 0.27 -5.95
CA ILE A 21 -0.70 1.34 -5.84
C ILE A 21 0.56 0.96 -6.62
N TYR A 22 1.37 0.07 -6.09
CA TYR A 22 2.67 -0.33 -6.64
C TYR A 22 2.56 -0.87 -8.07
N GLY A 23 1.58 -1.73 -8.35
CA GLY A 23 1.35 -2.25 -9.70
C GLY A 23 1.02 -1.21 -10.77
N ASN A 24 0.67 0.03 -10.36
CA ASN A 24 0.42 1.16 -11.25
C ASN A 24 1.53 2.23 -11.21
N MET A 25 2.54 2.09 -10.34
CA MET A 25 3.66 3.01 -10.26
C MET A 25 4.58 2.84 -11.46
N ASP A 26 5.03 3.96 -12.02
CA ASP A 26 6.10 3.94 -13.02
C ASP A 26 7.50 3.99 -12.39
N VAL A 27 8.53 3.99 -13.24
CA VAL A 27 9.93 4.00 -12.78
C VAL A 27 10.27 5.30 -12.04
N ASP A 28 9.66 6.42 -12.41
CA ASP A 28 9.89 7.71 -11.75
C ASP A 28 9.20 7.75 -10.38
N ASP A 29 8.00 7.18 -10.27
CA ASP A 29 7.27 7.01 -9.01
C ASP A 29 8.04 6.10 -8.03
N ILE A 30 8.56 4.98 -8.53
CA ILE A 30 9.39 4.05 -7.75
C ILE A 30 10.67 4.74 -7.28
N ALA A 31 11.37 5.45 -8.16
CA ALA A 31 12.59 6.17 -7.82
C ALA A 31 12.35 7.32 -6.84
N GLY A 32 11.16 7.92 -6.86
CA GLY A 32 10.72 9.00 -5.99
C GLY A 32 10.02 8.55 -4.71
N TRP A 33 9.89 7.24 -4.46
CA TRP A 33 9.12 6.72 -3.33
C TRP A 33 9.63 7.26 -1.99
N CYS A 34 8.71 7.84 -1.20
CA CYS A 34 9.04 8.50 0.04
C CYS A 34 7.86 8.52 1.02
N LEU A 35 8.13 8.87 2.28
CA LEU A 35 7.10 8.98 3.32
C LEU A 35 5.97 9.94 2.95
N SER A 36 6.25 11.04 2.25
CA SER A 36 5.20 11.99 1.84
C SER A 36 4.18 11.33 0.89
N ALA A 37 4.63 10.50 -0.05
CA ALA A 37 3.73 9.76 -0.93
C ALA A 37 2.91 8.71 -0.15
N ALA A 38 3.52 8.08 0.86
CA ALA A 38 2.82 7.18 1.75
C ALA A 38 1.77 7.90 2.62
N GLU A 39 2.01 9.17 3.00
CA GLU A 39 1.02 10.00 3.72
C GLU A 39 -0.20 10.29 2.84
N ASP A 40 0.01 10.59 1.56
CA ASP A 40 -1.09 10.82 0.61
C ASP A 40 -1.96 9.56 0.48
N ILE A 41 -1.35 8.38 0.36
CA ILE A 41 -2.08 7.10 0.31
C ILE A 41 -2.80 6.82 1.63
N ALA A 42 -2.16 7.07 2.77
CA ALA A 42 -2.79 6.91 4.09
C ALA A 42 -4.00 7.84 4.24
N HIS A 43 -3.91 9.06 3.70
CA HIS A 43 -5.01 10.02 3.68
C HIS A 43 -6.18 9.53 2.83
N ASP A 44 -5.91 9.03 1.63
CA ASP A 44 -6.93 8.50 0.72
C ASP A 44 -7.64 7.29 1.32
N LEU A 45 -6.88 6.35 1.89
CA LEU A 45 -7.45 5.20 2.62
C LEU A 45 -8.33 5.64 3.79
N LEU A 46 -7.93 6.69 4.51
CA LEU A 46 -8.72 7.23 5.61
C LEU A 46 -10.06 7.81 5.13
N LEU A 47 -10.11 8.41 3.94
CA LEU A 47 -11.36 8.90 3.32
C LEU A 47 -12.31 7.74 2.99
N ASP A 48 -11.77 6.57 2.66
CA ASP A 48 -12.51 5.32 2.46
C ASP A 48 -12.83 4.58 3.77
N GLY A 49 -12.47 5.16 4.92
CA GLY A 49 -12.73 4.60 6.25
C GLY A 49 -11.73 3.51 6.66
N ILE A 50 -10.63 3.37 5.94
CA ILE A 50 -9.54 2.42 6.21
C ILE A 50 -8.42 3.16 6.92
N LYS A 51 -8.15 2.78 8.17
CA LYS A 51 -7.03 3.34 8.92
C LYS A 51 -5.77 2.50 8.65
N ALA A 52 -4.89 3.01 7.81
CA ALA A 52 -3.56 2.47 7.58
C ALA A 52 -2.49 3.39 8.20
N ASP A 53 -1.38 2.80 8.64
CA ASP A 53 -0.25 3.56 9.16
C ASP A 53 0.67 3.99 8.00
N THR A 54 1.06 5.26 7.99
CA THR A 54 1.95 5.82 6.96
C THR A 54 3.29 5.08 6.89
N GLN A 55 3.87 4.76 8.06
CA GLN A 55 5.16 4.07 8.11
C GLN A 55 5.00 2.64 7.58
N GLU A 56 3.91 1.96 7.92
CA GLU A 56 3.58 0.63 7.39
C GLU A 56 3.43 0.65 5.86
N ILE A 57 2.71 1.62 5.29
CA ILE A 57 2.58 1.78 3.83
C ILE A 57 3.94 1.99 3.17
N TYR A 58 4.75 2.89 3.74
CA TYR A 58 6.08 3.20 3.22
C TYR A 58 6.98 1.96 3.20
N GLU A 59 7.01 1.20 4.30
CA GLU A 59 7.83 0.00 4.45
C GLU A 59 7.41 -1.11 3.49
N ILE A 60 6.11 -1.34 3.33
CA ILE A 60 5.58 -2.37 2.42
C ILE A 60 5.98 -2.09 0.97
N ILE A 61 5.76 -0.86 0.48
CA ILE A 61 6.12 -0.53 -0.90
C ILE A 61 7.64 -0.51 -1.09
N ALA A 62 8.41 -0.04 -0.09
CA ALA A 62 9.87 -0.10 -0.14
C ALA A 62 10.37 -1.56 -0.23
N GLU A 63 9.70 -2.49 0.44
CA GLU A 63 9.99 -3.92 0.33
C GLU A 63 9.73 -4.44 -1.09
N PHE A 64 8.60 -4.12 -1.72
CA PHE A 64 8.32 -4.51 -3.11
C PHE A 64 9.37 -3.98 -4.07
N ILE A 65 9.76 -2.71 -3.94
CA ILE A 65 10.82 -2.09 -4.75
C ILE A 65 12.14 -2.85 -4.57
N SER A 66 12.49 -3.22 -3.33
CA SER A 66 13.72 -3.97 -3.05
C SER A 66 13.69 -5.36 -3.66
N GLN A 67 12.55 -6.07 -3.56
CA GLN A 67 12.40 -7.41 -4.13
C GLN A 67 12.52 -7.39 -5.66
N ASP A 68 11.85 -6.46 -6.34
CA ASP A 68 11.97 -6.30 -7.80
C ASP A 68 13.40 -5.92 -8.21
N ALA A 69 14.07 -5.07 -7.44
CA ALA A 69 15.46 -4.70 -7.70
C ALA A 69 16.43 -5.88 -7.53
N GLU A 70 16.17 -6.79 -6.59
CA GLU A 70 16.94 -8.03 -6.42
C GLU A 70 16.68 -9.02 -7.56
N GLU A 71 15.42 -9.18 -7.99
CA GLU A 71 15.05 -10.06 -9.10
C GLU A 71 15.63 -9.60 -10.44
N ALA A 72 15.68 -8.28 -10.69
CA ALA A 72 16.25 -7.73 -11.91
C ALA A 72 17.79 -7.89 -12.04
N GLN A 73 18.48 -8.24 -10.95
CA GLN A 73 19.93 -8.45 -10.91
C GLN A 73 20.36 -9.91 -11.16
N LEU A 74 19.41 -10.84 -11.29
CA LEU A 74 19.61 -12.28 -11.52
C LEU A 74 19.48 -12.67 -13.00
#